data_AF-H2XSN4-F1
#
_entry.id   AF-H2XSN4-F1
#
_cell.length_a   1.000
_cell.length_b   1.000
_cell.length_c   1.000
_cell.angle_alpha   90.00
_cell.angle_beta   90.00
_cell.angle_gamma   90.00
#
_symmetry.space_group_name_H-M   'P 1'
#
loop_
_entity.id
_entity.type
_entity.pdbx_description
1 polymer ?
#
loop_
_entity_poly.entity_id
_entity_poly.type
_entity_poly.pdbx_seq_one_letter_code
_entity_poly.pdbx_strand_id
1 'polypeptide(L)'
;MQSFRFQSRVQTTVSAVSYESAKSFYESEKGEMERKLQGSASFSFGNIFSLSGGATKTRNSKTLRIIERGTSSDVKYFRVFSNIVLSRFRTIRRSFKLSHSFRQRLLELPQHYDYAKYSELITDYGTHFYSSGVLGGRYEFVYRFSKAELRESGLSDEEQRNCLKTEASFKIFKLGSSGGSNRCTNNVLSRRHNGSFTMAAKEVISNVIGGQSHTASALSFFARNRLTTNAYENWTASVKLSPAVIDFKLRPISSVIPDRAKQRNMALAIEHYFAKYQTSKCTGRCENSGRSVVVRDGTICKCLCAPGRSGSSCEN
;
A
#
# COMPACT_ATOMS: atom_id res chain seq x y z
N MET A 1 -23.82 14.32 10.20
CA MET A 1 -24.11 14.45 8.76
C MET A 1 -23.22 13.50 7.98
N GLN A 2 -23.78 12.64 7.13
CA GLN A 2 -23.04 11.94 6.08
C GLN A 2 -22.85 12.96 4.97
N SER A 3 -21.64 13.07 4.43
CA SER A 3 -21.39 13.99 3.32
C SER A 3 -20.70 13.25 2.20
N PHE A 4 -21.17 13.54 0.99
CA PHE A 4 -20.54 13.11 -0.24
C PHE A 4 -20.34 14.36 -1.07
N ARG A 5 -19.07 14.70 -1.34
CA ARG A 5 -18.71 15.87 -2.13
C ARG A 5 -18.02 15.39 -3.38
N PHE A 6 -18.67 15.58 -4.52
CA PHE A 6 -18.05 15.35 -5.81
C PHE A 6 -17.02 16.44 -6.09
N GLN A 7 -15.85 16.03 -6.55
CA GLN A 7 -14.82 16.91 -7.09
C GLN A 7 -14.02 16.07 -8.08
N SER A 8 -14.24 16.28 -9.37
CA SER A 8 -13.40 15.74 -10.42
C SER A 8 -12.11 16.55 -10.50
N ARG A 9 -11.08 16.10 -9.78
CA ARG A 9 -9.72 16.63 -9.92
C ARG A 9 -8.80 15.51 -10.37
N VAL A 10 -8.48 15.51 -11.66
CA VAL A 10 -7.38 14.70 -12.17
C VAL A 10 -6.10 15.38 -11.72
N GLN A 11 -5.31 14.72 -10.88
CA GLN A 11 -3.97 15.21 -10.61
C GLN A 11 -3.13 14.93 -11.85
N THR A 12 -2.75 15.99 -12.57
CA THR A 12 -1.87 15.91 -13.75
C THR A 12 -0.39 15.82 -13.34
N THR A 13 -0.09 15.81 -12.04
CA THR A 13 1.27 15.76 -11.52
C THR A 13 1.61 14.36 -10.99
N VAL A 14 2.63 13.75 -11.59
CA VAL A 14 3.23 12.52 -11.08
C VAL A 14 4.13 12.83 -9.88
N SER A 15 3.94 12.08 -8.81
CA SER A 15 4.80 12.13 -7.62
C SER A 15 5.74 10.94 -7.59
N ALA A 16 6.94 11.13 -7.02
CA ALA A 16 7.90 10.06 -6.79
C ALA A 16 8.58 10.25 -5.44
N VAL A 17 8.71 9.16 -4.70
CA VAL A 17 9.36 9.06 -3.39
C VAL A 17 10.35 7.90 -3.44
N SER A 18 11.50 8.06 -2.81
CA SER A 18 12.55 7.03 -2.75
C SER A 18 12.66 6.43 -1.34
N TYR A 19 13.12 5.18 -1.29
CA TYR A 19 13.34 4.43 -0.06
C TYR A 19 14.65 3.65 -0.15
N GLU A 20 15.53 3.89 0.82
CA GLU A 20 16.87 3.28 0.87
C GLU A 20 16.90 1.78 1.16
N SER A 21 15.79 1.16 1.54
CA SER A 21 15.70 -0.27 1.85
C SER A 21 14.23 -0.73 1.87
N ALA A 22 14.02 -2.05 1.92
CA ALA A 22 12.70 -2.61 2.19
C ALA A 22 12.19 -2.21 3.59
N LYS A 23 13.10 -2.04 4.56
CA LYS A 23 12.78 -1.55 5.91
C LYS A 23 12.18 -0.14 5.87
N SER A 24 12.84 0.81 5.21
CA SER A 24 12.36 2.21 5.15
C SER A 24 11.05 2.33 4.37
N PHE A 25 10.85 1.52 3.32
CA PHE A 25 9.56 1.42 2.63
C PHE A 25 8.46 0.93 3.59
N TYR A 26 8.72 -0.16 4.32
CA TYR A 26 7.78 -0.74 5.26
C TYR A 26 7.42 0.23 6.39
N GLU A 27 8.39 0.91 6.97
CA GLU A 27 8.18 1.90 8.04
C GLU A 27 7.34 3.09 7.56
N SER A 28 7.56 3.55 6.33
CA SER A 28 6.74 4.62 5.72
C SER A 28 5.28 4.19 5.51
N GLU A 29 5.04 3.02 4.91
CA GLU A 29 3.68 2.51 4.72
C GLU A 29 2.99 2.21 6.06
N LYS A 30 3.76 1.78 7.07
CA LYS A 30 3.26 1.53 8.43
C LYS A 30 2.79 2.84 9.06
N GLY A 31 3.62 3.88 9.04
CA GLY A 31 3.26 5.19 9.57
C GLY A 31 2.09 5.84 8.81
N GLU A 32 2.02 5.63 7.49
CA GLU A 32 0.88 6.09 6.68
C GLU A 32 -0.42 5.41 7.15
N MET A 33 -0.39 4.09 7.38
CA MET A 33 -1.53 3.32 7.84
C MET A 33 -1.95 3.68 9.27
N GLU A 34 -1.00 3.83 10.20
CA GLU A 34 -1.27 4.25 11.58
C GLU A 34 -2.02 5.58 11.62
N ARG A 35 -1.59 6.55 10.80
CA ARG A 35 -2.31 7.83 10.65
C ARG A 35 -3.73 7.68 10.11
N LYS A 36 -4.04 6.59 9.39
CA LYS A 36 -5.37 6.34 8.81
C LYS A 36 -6.35 5.74 9.82
N LEU A 37 -5.87 5.12 10.90
CA LEU A 37 -6.72 4.58 11.96
C LEU A 37 -7.27 5.72 12.86
N GLN A 38 -8.60 5.79 13.02
CA GLN A 38 -9.29 6.76 13.89
C GLN A 38 -9.95 6.06 15.08
N GLY A 39 -9.87 6.68 16.26
CA GLY A 39 -10.56 6.21 17.46
C GLY A 39 -9.85 5.08 18.21
N SER A 40 -8.54 4.96 18.05
CA SER A 40 -7.65 4.01 18.73
C SER A 40 -7.37 4.34 20.21
N ALA A 41 -8.28 5.08 20.87
CA ALA A 41 -8.15 5.45 22.29
C ALA A 41 -8.27 4.25 23.25
N SER A 42 -8.66 3.07 22.75
CA SER A 42 -8.33 1.81 23.42
C SER A 42 -6.86 1.49 23.09
N PHE A 43 -5.97 1.83 24.02
CA PHE A 43 -4.50 1.84 24.02
C PHE A 43 -3.75 0.64 23.38
N SER A 44 -4.44 -0.38 22.87
CA SER A 44 -3.84 -1.59 22.26
C SER A 44 -3.82 -1.56 20.72
N PHE A 45 -4.79 -0.94 20.03
CA PHE A 45 -4.96 -1.14 18.58
C PHE A 45 -3.92 -0.49 17.66
N GLY A 46 -3.38 0.67 18.05
CA GLY A 46 -2.32 1.34 17.28
C GLY A 46 -1.02 0.52 17.22
N ASN A 47 -0.74 -0.24 18.29
CA ASN A 47 0.42 -1.13 18.40
C ASN A 47 0.15 -2.54 17.84
N ILE A 48 -1.12 -2.95 17.74
CA ILE A 48 -1.54 -4.28 17.29
C ILE A 48 -1.78 -4.38 15.78
N PHE A 49 -2.15 -3.28 15.10
CA PHE A 49 -2.26 -3.30 13.64
C PHE A 49 -0.87 -3.44 13.01
N SER A 50 -0.45 -4.68 12.78
CA SER A 50 0.75 -4.96 12.00
C SER A 50 0.46 -4.70 10.53
N LEU A 51 1.24 -3.83 9.89
CA LEU A 51 1.18 -3.64 8.45
C LEU A 51 1.39 -4.98 7.72
N SER A 52 2.23 -5.87 8.24
CA SER A 52 2.45 -7.21 7.70
C SER A 52 1.22 -8.12 7.83
N GLY A 53 0.47 -8.06 8.94
CA GLY A 53 -0.80 -8.77 9.09
C GLY A 53 -1.91 -8.20 8.22
N GLY A 54 -2.00 -6.86 8.14
CA GLY A 54 -2.87 -6.17 7.20
C GLY A 54 -2.55 -6.53 5.75
N ALA A 55 -1.28 -6.51 5.35
CA ALA A 55 -0.83 -6.85 4.00
C ALA A 55 -1.05 -8.32 3.65
N THR A 56 -0.81 -9.24 4.59
CA THR A 56 -1.07 -10.67 4.37
C THR A 56 -2.56 -10.94 4.20
N LYS A 57 -3.42 -10.38 5.07
CA LYS A 57 -4.87 -10.61 5.04
C LYS A 57 -5.59 -9.88 3.91
N THR A 58 -5.14 -8.68 3.55
CA THR A 58 -5.67 -7.96 2.37
C THR A 58 -5.05 -8.42 1.06
N ARG A 59 -4.15 -9.43 1.10
CA ARG A 59 -3.37 -9.89 -0.06
C ARG A 59 -2.71 -8.72 -0.80
N ASN A 60 -2.18 -7.75 -0.05
CA ASN A 60 -1.42 -6.63 -0.60
C ASN A 60 -0.09 -7.16 -1.15
N SER A 61 -0.13 -7.60 -2.41
CA SER A 61 0.99 -8.22 -3.13
C SER A 61 2.20 -7.30 -3.21
N LYS A 62 1.98 -5.97 -3.29
CA LYS A 62 3.05 -4.96 -3.30
C LYS A 62 3.89 -5.04 -2.02
N THR A 63 3.26 -4.89 -0.87
CA THR A 63 3.96 -4.89 0.43
C THR A 63 4.60 -6.25 0.70
N LEU A 64 3.93 -7.36 0.37
CA LEU A 64 4.47 -8.71 0.57
C LEU A 64 5.73 -8.96 -0.27
N ARG A 65 5.73 -8.60 -1.56
CA ARG A 65 6.91 -8.75 -2.44
C ARG A 65 8.11 -7.94 -1.94
N ILE A 66 7.88 -6.74 -1.42
CA ILE A 66 8.95 -5.91 -0.86
C ILE A 66 9.50 -6.51 0.44
N ILE A 67 8.62 -7.00 1.32
CA ILE A 67 9.03 -7.73 2.54
C ILE A 67 9.83 -9.00 2.19
N GLU A 68 9.46 -9.70 1.11
CA GLU A 68 10.20 -10.87 0.64
C GLU A 68 11.62 -10.57 0.20
N ARG A 69 11.93 -9.32 -0.14
CA ARG A 69 13.27 -8.81 -0.47
C ARG A 69 13.89 -8.03 0.69
N GLY A 70 13.40 -8.27 1.92
CA GLY A 70 13.78 -7.57 3.14
C GLY A 70 15.28 -7.58 3.48
N THR A 71 15.98 -8.64 3.07
CA THR A 71 17.39 -8.90 3.40
C THR A 71 18.37 -8.38 2.36
N SER A 72 17.88 -7.79 1.26
CA SER A 72 18.74 -7.23 0.20
C SER A 72 19.30 -5.86 0.63
N SER A 73 20.63 -5.74 0.70
CA SER A 73 21.34 -4.50 1.09
C SER A 73 21.56 -3.53 -0.06
N ASP A 74 21.85 -4.04 -1.26
CA ASP A 74 22.18 -3.26 -2.47
C ASP A 74 20.93 -2.86 -3.28
N VAL A 75 19.82 -2.54 -2.62
CA VAL A 75 18.59 -2.15 -3.32
C VAL A 75 18.03 -0.82 -2.85
N LYS A 76 17.49 -0.06 -3.80
CA LYS A 76 16.73 1.16 -3.55
C LYS A 76 15.38 1.07 -4.25
N TYR A 77 14.33 1.53 -3.58
CA TYR A 77 12.98 1.51 -4.11
C TYR A 77 12.52 2.92 -4.45
N PHE A 78 11.75 3.07 -5.53
CA PHE A 78 11.07 4.30 -5.89
C PHE A 78 9.59 4.04 -6.07
N ARG A 79 8.74 4.73 -5.30
CA ARG A 79 7.29 4.72 -5.45
C ARG A 79 6.89 5.90 -6.32
N VAL A 80 6.39 5.62 -7.52
CA VAL A 80 5.89 6.61 -8.47
C VAL A 80 4.37 6.48 -8.55
N PHE A 81 3.65 7.58 -8.37
CA PHE A 81 2.19 7.53 -8.33
C PHE A 81 1.52 8.80 -8.83
N SER A 82 0.28 8.64 -9.29
CA SER A 82 -0.65 9.71 -9.63
C SER A 82 -2.07 9.32 -9.24
N ASN A 83 -2.86 10.28 -8.76
CA ASN A 83 -4.20 10.06 -8.25
C ASN A 83 -5.25 10.79 -9.10
N ILE A 84 -6.35 10.11 -9.38
CA ILE A 84 -7.57 10.68 -9.93
C ILE A 84 -8.56 10.77 -8.78
N VAL A 85 -8.90 11.99 -8.37
CA VAL A 85 -9.91 12.21 -7.33
C VAL A 85 -11.24 12.48 -8.01
N LEU A 86 -12.27 11.70 -7.69
CA LEU A 86 -13.64 11.91 -8.19
C LEU A 86 -14.55 12.47 -7.10
N SER A 87 -14.40 11.98 -5.88
CA SER A 87 -15.19 12.47 -4.76
C SER A 87 -14.53 12.19 -3.43
N ARG A 88 -15.01 12.90 -2.41
CA ARG A 88 -14.69 12.63 -1.01
C ARG A 88 -15.96 12.27 -0.27
N PHE A 89 -15.87 11.29 0.60
CA PHE A 89 -16.98 10.85 1.42
C PHE A 89 -16.62 10.88 2.90
N ARG A 90 -17.64 11.08 3.73
CA ARG A 90 -17.57 10.94 5.18
C ARG A 90 -18.82 10.25 5.69
N THR A 91 -18.63 9.16 6.42
CA THR A 91 -19.70 8.36 7.02
C THR A 91 -20.30 9.09 8.24
N ILE A 92 -21.60 8.87 8.50
CA ILE A 92 -22.23 9.34 9.75
C ILE A 92 -21.46 8.86 10.98
N ARG A 93 -21.45 9.66 12.05
CA ARG A 93 -20.73 9.34 13.29
C ARG A 93 -21.53 8.45 14.25
N ARG A 94 -22.86 8.40 14.10
CA ARG A 94 -23.83 7.69 14.96
C ARG A 94 -24.98 7.14 14.10
N SER A 95 -25.74 6.20 14.64
CA SER A 95 -26.95 5.62 14.03
C SER A 95 -26.69 4.98 12.66
N PHE A 96 -25.69 4.10 12.61
CA PHE A 96 -25.34 3.36 11.39
C PHE A 96 -26.50 2.48 10.93
N LYS A 97 -26.89 2.61 9.65
CA LYS A 97 -27.75 1.62 9.00
C LYS A 97 -26.87 0.45 8.55
N LEU A 98 -26.86 -0.61 9.34
CA LEU A 98 -26.11 -1.82 9.04
C LEU A 98 -26.78 -2.61 7.91
N SER A 99 -25.98 -3.32 7.10
CA SER A 99 -26.53 -4.23 6.10
C SER A 99 -27.33 -5.35 6.77
N HIS A 100 -28.33 -5.88 6.07
CA HIS A 100 -29.17 -6.95 6.59
C HIS A 100 -28.35 -8.16 7.05
N SER A 101 -27.44 -8.63 6.20
CA SER A 101 -26.56 -9.78 6.50
C SER A 101 -25.69 -9.53 7.72
N PHE A 102 -25.08 -8.35 7.83
CA PHE A 102 -24.25 -8.03 9.00
C PHE A 102 -25.08 -7.99 10.28
N ARG A 103 -26.29 -7.41 10.22
CA ARG A 103 -27.21 -7.36 11.35
C ARG A 103 -27.62 -8.76 11.81
N GLN A 104 -27.92 -9.69 10.89
CA GLN A 104 -28.26 -11.08 11.23
C GLN A 104 -27.11 -11.76 11.98
N ARG A 105 -25.88 -11.66 11.45
CA ARG A 105 -24.68 -12.21 12.09
C ARG A 105 -24.45 -11.63 13.49
N LEU A 106 -24.72 -10.34 13.70
CA LEU A 106 -24.64 -9.73 15.03
C LEU A 106 -25.68 -10.29 16.02
N LEU A 107 -26.87 -10.69 15.56
CA LEU A 107 -27.89 -11.31 16.42
C LEU A 107 -27.45 -12.70 16.87
N GLU A 108 -26.86 -13.49 15.97
CA GLU A 108 -26.35 -14.85 16.20
C GLU A 108 -25.12 -14.90 17.11
N LEU A 109 -24.36 -13.80 17.24
CA LEU A 109 -23.21 -13.75 18.13
C LEU A 109 -23.62 -13.94 19.59
N PRO A 110 -22.89 -14.76 20.38
CA PRO A 110 -23.16 -14.91 21.80
C PRO A 110 -22.78 -13.64 22.59
N GLN A 111 -23.44 -13.42 23.72
CA GLN A 111 -23.06 -12.38 24.68
C GLN A 111 -21.79 -12.72 25.46
N HIS A 112 -21.53 -14.01 25.72
CA HIS A 112 -20.24 -14.46 26.24
C HIS A 112 -19.18 -14.44 25.14
N TYR A 113 -17.91 -14.33 25.53
CA TYR A 113 -16.81 -14.29 24.58
C TYR A 113 -16.54 -15.68 23.97
N ASP A 114 -16.69 -15.78 22.65
CA ASP A 114 -16.36 -16.96 21.86
C ASP A 114 -15.50 -16.50 20.67
N TYR A 115 -14.19 -16.69 20.75
CA TYR A 115 -13.29 -16.18 19.73
C TYR A 115 -13.59 -16.75 18.34
N ALA A 116 -14.00 -18.02 18.23
CA ALA A 116 -14.26 -18.65 16.93
C ALA A 116 -15.36 -17.91 16.18
N LYS A 117 -16.52 -17.71 16.82
CA LYS A 117 -17.67 -17.00 16.23
C LYS A 117 -17.37 -15.54 15.90
N TYR A 118 -16.66 -14.83 16.78
CA TYR A 118 -16.31 -13.44 16.52
C TYR A 118 -15.27 -13.30 15.41
N SER A 119 -14.30 -14.23 15.33
CA SER A 119 -13.27 -14.25 14.28
C SER A 119 -13.83 -14.56 12.88
N GLU A 120 -14.93 -15.32 12.81
CA GLU A 120 -15.66 -15.58 11.57
C GLU A 120 -16.25 -14.27 11.01
N LEU A 121 -16.92 -13.48 11.87
CA LEU A 121 -17.42 -12.16 11.48
C LEU A 121 -16.29 -11.23 11.01
N ILE A 122 -15.13 -11.25 11.69
CA ILE A 122 -13.93 -10.49 11.27
C ILE A 122 -13.45 -10.94 9.88
N THR A 123 -13.52 -12.24 9.59
CA THR A 123 -13.09 -12.81 8.31
C THR A 123 -14.03 -12.38 7.18
N ASP A 124 -15.33 -12.35 7.43
CA ASP A 124 -16.35 -12.02 6.42
C ASP A 124 -16.45 -10.52 6.15
N TYR A 125 -16.41 -9.69 7.20
CA TYR A 125 -16.69 -8.25 7.11
C TYR A 125 -15.45 -7.37 7.31
N GLY A 126 -14.32 -7.96 7.71
CA GLY A 126 -13.10 -7.25 8.02
C GLY A 126 -13.06 -6.72 9.46
N THR A 127 -11.96 -6.03 9.77
CA THR A 127 -11.69 -5.49 11.12
C THR A 127 -12.11 -4.03 11.29
N HIS A 128 -12.23 -3.31 10.17
CA HIS A 128 -12.48 -1.88 10.13
C HIS A 128 -13.41 -1.52 8.98
N PHE A 129 -14.07 -0.37 9.10
CA PHE A 129 -14.82 0.24 8.01
C PHE A 129 -14.29 1.65 7.71
N TYR A 130 -14.56 2.13 6.51
CA TYR A 130 -14.19 3.49 6.11
C TYR A 130 -15.08 4.53 6.83
N SER A 131 -14.48 5.35 7.67
CA SER A 131 -15.15 6.49 8.32
C SER A 131 -15.17 7.73 7.43
N SER A 132 -14.18 7.86 6.56
CA SER A 132 -14.11 8.85 5.48
C SER A 132 -13.09 8.40 4.45
N GLY A 133 -13.13 8.98 3.26
CA GLY A 133 -12.12 8.70 2.25
C GLY A 133 -12.31 9.46 0.96
N VAL A 134 -11.52 9.04 -0.03
CA VAL A 134 -11.45 9.59 -1.37
C VAL A 134 -11.73 8.45 -2.35
N LEU A 135 -12.72 8.65 -3.21
CA LEU A 135 -13.03 7.73 -4.31
C LEU A 135 -12.40 8.23 -5.60
N GLY A 136 -11.87 7.30 -6.39
CA GLY A 136 -11.34 7.55 -7.71
C GLY A 136 -10.40 6.45 -8.17
N GLY A 137 -9.24 6.82 -8.71
CA GLY A 137 -8.26 5.88 -9.23
C GLY A 137 -6.84 6.27 -8.83
N ARG A 138 -5.96 5.29 -8.66
CA ARG A 138 -4.54 5.50 -8.36
C ARG A 138 -3.69 4.70 -9.32
N TYR A 139 -2.88 5.40 -10.09
CA TYR A 139 -1.76 4.84 -10.83
C TYR A 139 -0.58 4.76 -9.87
N GLU A 140 -0.06 3.59 -9.55
CA GLU A 140 1.08 3.44 -8.65
C GLU A 140 2.00 2.30 -9.08
N PHE A 141 3.29 2.58 -9.09
CA PHE A 141 4.36 1.62 -9.38
C PHE A 141 5.47 1.76 -8.35
N VAL A 142 6.03 0.63 -7.94
CA VAL A 142 7.25 0.57 -7.14
C VAL A 142 8.36 -0.05 -7.98
N TYR A 143 9.40 0.72 -8.24
CA TYR A 143 10.59 0.28 -8.98
C TYR A 143 11.70 -0.09 -8.01
N ARG A 144 12.37 -1.22 -8.24
CA ARG A 144 13.54 -1.67 -7.48
C ARG A 144 14.79 -1.52 -8.35
N PHE A 145 15.80 -0.82 -7.84
CA PHE A 145 17.08 -0.60 -8.51
C PHE A 145 18.23 -1.14 -7.66
N SER A 146 19.35 -1.51 -8.31
CA SER A 146 20.62 -1.74 -7.61
C SER A 146 21.21 -0.40 -7.17
N LYS A 147 21.75 -0.31 -5.95
CA LYS A 147 22.43 0.94 -5.51
C LYS A 147 23.74 1.14 -6.25
N ALA A 148 24.46 0.06 -6.60
CA ALA A 148 25.67 0.15 -7.42
C ALA A 148 25.38 0.81 -8.79
N GLU A 149 24.33 0.36 -9.47
CA GLU A 149 23.92 0.95 -10.77
C GLU A 149 23.47 2.41 -10.64
N LEU A 150 22.75 2.75 -9.56
CA LEU A 150 22.37 4.13 -9.29
C LEU A 150 23.59 5.02 -9.02
N ARG A 151 24.61 4.52 -8.32
CA ARG A 151 25.87 5.26 -8.11
C ARG A 151 26.61 5.46 -9.43
N GLU A 152 26.67 4.43 -10.26
CA GLU A 152 27.28 4.50 -11.60
C GLU A 152 26.56 5.49 -12.53
N SER A 153 25.24 5.69 -12.34
CA SER A 153 24.50 6.72 -13.09
C SER A 153 25.00 8.14 -12.83
N GLY A 154 25.66 8.40 -11.68
CA GLY A 154 26.10 9.74 -11.28
C GLY A 154 24.97 10.72 -10.95
N LEU A 155 23.73 10.25 -10.87
CA LEU A 155 22.55 11.06 -10.51
C LEU A 155 22.37 11.12 -9.00
N SER A 156 22.03 12.29 -8.47
CA SER A 156 21.54 12.47 -7.10
C SER A 156 20.16 11.82 -6.89
N ASP A 157 19.75 11.61 -5.64
CA ASP A 157 18.42 11.05 -5.34
C ASP A 157 17.26 11.91 -5.91
N GLU A 158 17.41 13.23 -5.89
CA GLU A 158 16.43 14.14 -6.47
C GLU A 158 16.35 14.00 -7.99
N GLU A 159 17.49 13.94 -8.67
CA GLU A 159 17.55 13.70 -10.11
C GLU A 159 16.97 12.33 -10.48
N GLN A 160 17.29 11.27 -9.74
CA GLN A 160 16.71 9.93 -9.93
C GLN A 160 15.18 9.96 -9.82
N ARG A 161 14.64 10.61 -8.78
CA ARG A 161 13.19 10.79 -8.62
C ARG A 161 12.60 11.62 -9.76
N ASN A 162 13.30 12.66 -10.22
CA ASN A 162 12.85 13.50 -11.32
C ASN A 162 12.80 12.73 -12.64
N CYS A 163 13.82 11.92 -12.96
CA CYS A 163 13.83 11.10 -14.16
C CYS A 163 12.62 10.15 -14.22
N LEU A 164 12.30 9.47 -13.11
CA LEU A 164 11.12 8.62 -13.02
C LEU A 164 9.80 9.40 -13.18
N LYS A 165 9.70 10.60 -12.58
CA LYS A 165 8.52 11.46 -12.74
C LYS A 165 8.34 11.91 -14.19
N THR A 166 9.41 12.36 -14.84
CA THR A 166 9.38 12.86 -16.21
C THR A 166 9.04 11.74 -17.19
N GLU A 167 9.71 10.59 -17.10
CA GLU A 167 9.43 9.44 -17.97
C GLU A 167 8.01 8.91 -17.78
N ALA A 168 7.52 8.85 -16.54
CA ALA A 168 6.13 8.48 -16.27
C ALA A 168 5.15 9.53 -16.81
N SER A 169 5.42 10.83 -16.62
CA SER A 169 4.55 11.91 -17.13
C SER A 169 4.48 11.91 -18.65
N PHE A 170 5.59 11.67 -19.33
CA PHE A 170 5.64 11.51 -20.78
C PHE A 170 4.79 10.32 -21.24
N LYS A 171 4.98 9.14 -20.61
CA LYS A 171 4.20 7.93 -20.92
C LYS A 171 2.69 8.09 -20.66
N ILE A 172 2.32 8.81 -19.60
CA ILE A 172 0.95 8.91 -19.11
C ILE A 172 0.17 10.05 -19.77
N PHE A 173 0.79 11.22 -19.88
CA PHE A 173 0.12 12.46 -20.28
C PHE A 173 0.57 13.00 -21.64
N LYS A 174 1.55 12.36 -22.29
CA LYS A 174 2.20 12.89 -23.51
C LYS A 174 2.74 14.33 -23.30
N LEU A 175 3.01 14.70 -22.04
CA LEU A 175 3.52 16.01 -21.63
C LEU A 175 5.05 16.01 -21.78
N GLY A 176 5.56 16.89 -22.65
CA GLY A 176 7.00 17.13 -22.87
C GLY A 176 7.56 16.38 -24.08
N SER A 177 8.64 16.90 -24.67
CA SER A 177 9.44 16.18 -25.66
C SER A 177 10.16 15.01 -25.01
N SER A 178 10.65 14.04 -25.80
CA SER A 178 11.54 12.95 -25.36
C SER A 178 12.81 13.44 -24.63
N GLY A 179 13.06 14.74 -24.59
CA GLY A 179 14.05 15.40 -23.75
C GLY A 179 13.57 15.50 -22.31
N GLY A 180 13.65 14.39 -21.57
CA GLY A 180 13.99 14.52 -20.15
C GLY A 180 15.27 15.37 -20.03
N SER A 181 15.54 15.94 -18.84
CA SER A 181 16.88 16.53 -18.58
C SER A 181 17.94 15.67 -19.24
N ASN A 182 18.85 16.25 -20.02
CA ASN A 182 19.87 15.51 -20.78
C ASN A 182 20.58 14.44 -19.92
N ARG A 183 20.61 14.67 -18.59
CA ARG A 183 21.13 13.77 -17.57
C ARG A 183 20.30 12.50 -17.37
N CYS A 184 18.97 12.52 -17.52
CA CYS A 184 18.09 11.35 -17.40
C CYS A 184 18.24 10.36 -18.56
N THR A 185 18.62 10.82 -19.75
CA THR A 185 18.78 9.96 -20.93
C THR A 185 20.25 9.60 -21.19
N ASN A 186 21.19 10.51 -20.91
CA ASN A 186 22.59 10.35 -21.31
C ASN A 186 23.52 9.84 -20.20
N ASN A 187 23.01 9.62 -18.99
CA ASN A 187 23.82 8.95 -17.97
C ASN A 187 24.14 7.50 -18.37
N VAL A 188 25.17 6.92 -17.76
CA VAL A 188 25.67 5.57 -18.12
C VAL A 188 24.58 4.51 -17.97
N LEU A 189 23.78 4.57 -16.90
CA LEU A 189 22.71 3.62 -16.64
C LEU A 189 21.63 3.71 -17.73
N SER A 190 21.07 4.90 -17.98
CA SER A 190 20.02 5.07 -18.99
C SER A 190 20.47 4.70 -20.40
N ARG A 191 21.72 5.01 -20.80
CA ARG A 191 22.24 4.65 -22.13
C ARG A 191 22.29 3.14 -22.36
N ARG A 192 22.60 2.34 -21.33
CA ARG A 192 22.53 0.87 -21.40
C ARG A 192 21.09 0.35 -21.57
N HIS A 193 20.11 1.19 -21.26
CA HIS A 193 18.68 0.88 -21.34
C HIS A 193 17.97 1.80 -22.34
N ASN A 194 18.53 1.96 -23.54
CA ASN A 194 17.94 2.72 -24.66
C ASN A 194 17.48 4.14 -24.28
N GLY A 195 18.24 4.81 -23.41
CA GLY A 195 17.95 6.17 -22.95
C GLY A 195 16.85 6.27 -21.89
N SER A 196 16.33 5.16 -21.33
CA SER A 196 15.32 5.18 -20.26
C SER A 196 15.92 4.77 -18.92
N PHE A 197 15.83 5.68 -17.95
CA PHE A 197 16.14 5.42 -16.56
C PHE A 197 15.16 4.41 -15.94
N THR A 198 13.87 4.50 -16.28
CA THR A 198 12.85 3.57 -15.75
C THR A 198 13.11 2.13 -16.19
N MET A 199 13.61 1.90 -17.42
CA MET A 199 13.91 0.55 -17.93
C MET A 199 15.13 -0.10 -17.26
N ALA A 200 15.94 0.68 -16.53
CA ALA A 200 17.04 0.15 -15.73
C ALA A 200 16.60 -0.49 -14.40
N ALA A 201 15.32 -0.36 -14.03
CA ALA A 201 14.79 -1.02 -12.84
C ALA A 201 14.91 -2.56 -12.96
N LYS A 202 15.45 -3.19 -11.90
CA LYS A 202 15.55 -4.66 -11.81
C LYS A 202 14.21 -5.34 -11.64
N GLU A 203 13.24 -4.63 -11.07
CA GLU A 203 11.90 -5.14 -10.85
C GLU A 203 10.92 -3.99 -10.79
N VAL A 204 9.69 -4.25 -11.26
CA VAL A 204 8.59 -3.30 -11.23
C VAL A 204 7.35 -3.97 -10.63
N ILE A 205 6.83 -3.38 -9.58
CA ILE A 205 5.60 -3.82 -8.91
C ILE A 205 4.49 -2.84 -9.26
N SER A 206 3.49 -3.31 -10.00
CA SER A 206 2.30 -2.52 -10.33
C SER A 206 1.27 -2.58 -9.19
N ASN A 207 0.68 -1.43 -8.85
CA ASN A 207 -0.39 -1.30 -7.86
C ASN A 207 -1.47 -0.31 -8.33
N VAL A 208 -2.01 -0.55 -9.52
CA VAL A 208 -3.11 0.26 -10.07
C VAL A 208 -4.41 -0.06 -9.33
N ILE A 209 -5.10 0.96 -8.85
CA ILE A 209 -6.34 0.85 -8.06
C ILE A 209 -7.46 1.65 -8.72
N GLY A 210 -8.65 1.07 -8.81
CA GLY A 210 -9.80 1.65 -9.50
C GLY A 210 -9.74 1.45 -11.01
N GLY A 211 -10.88 1.65 -11.67
CA GLY A 211 -11.08 1.31 -13.07
C GLY A 211 -11.42 -0.17 -13.26
N GLN A 212 -11.72 -0.55 -14.50
CA GLN A 212 -12.01 -1.93 -14.86
C GLN A 212 -10.72 -2.76 -14.91
N SER A 213 -10.78 -4.04 -14.55
CA SER A 213 -9.59 -4.88 -14.41
C SER A 213 -8.77 -4.97 -15.71
N HIS A 214 -9.42 -5.04 -16.87
CA HIS A 214 -8.74 -5.13 -18.16
C HIS A 214 -7.97 -3.83 -18.51
N THR A 215 -8.57 -2.65 -18.30
CA THR A 215 -7.90 -1.36 -18.55
C THR A 215 -6.78 -1.11 -17.55
N ALA A 216 -6.97 -1.48 -16.28
CA ALA A 216 -5.92 -1.39 -15.26
C ALA A 216 -4.73 -2.31 -15.58
N SER A 217 -4.99 -3.55 -16.04
CA SER A 217 -3.93 -4.50 -16.40
C SER A 217 -3.10 -4.06 -17.62
N ALA A 218 -3.72 -3.32 -18.56
CA ALA A 218 -3.07 -2.75 -19.72
C ALA A 218 -2.03 -1.66 -19.36
N LEU A 219 -2.10 -1.10 -18.15
CA LEU A 219 -1.11 -0.16 -17.63
C LEU A 219 0.11 -0.83 -17.01
N SER A 220 0.11 -2.16 -16.85
CA SER A 220 1.25 -2.84 -16.24
C SER A 220 2.52 -2.61 -17.06
N PHE A 221 3.64 -2.40 -16.36
CA PHE A 221 4.94 -2.10 -16.98
C PHE A 221 5.39 -3.17 -17.99
N PHE A 222 5.01 -4.42 -17.75
CA PHE A 222 5.31 -5.57 -18.60
C PHE A 222 4.19 -5.90 -19.60
N ALA A 223 3.16 -5.06 -19.74
CA ALA A 223 2.19 -5.17 -20.83
C ALA A 223 2.90 -4.86 -22.16
N ARG A 224 3.52 -5.89 -22.74
CA ARG A 224 4.05 -6.02 -24.12
C ARG A 224 4.45 -4.71 -24.81
N ASN A 225 5.75 -4.41 -24.83
CA ASN A 225 6.52 -3.56 -25.77
C ASN A 225 5.98 -2.21 -26.31
N ARG A 226 4.79 -1.76 -25.91
CA ARG A 226 4.20 -0.44 -26.19
C ARG A 226 2.92 -0.37 -25.35
N LEU A 227 2.92 0.48 -24.31
CA LEU A 227 1.65 1.00 -23.80
C LEU A 227 0.87 1.48 -25.03
N THR A 228 -0.29 0.88 -25.30
CA THR A 228 -1.11 1.33 -26.42
C THR A 228 -1.38 2.82 -26.23
N THR A 229 -1.36 3.59 -27.32
CA THR A 229 -1.32 5.08 -27.32
C THR A 229 -2.39 5.76 -26.44
N ASN A 230 -3.41 5.02 -26.00
CA ASN A 230 -4.53 5.49 -25.17
C ASN A 230 -4.78 4.64 -23.90
N ALA A 231 -3.86 3.78 -23.47
CA ALA A 231 -4.09 2.88 -22.33
C ALA A 231 -4.44 3.65 -21.04
N TYR A 232 -3.72 4.74 -20.77
CA TYR A 232 -3.99 5.59 -19.61
C TYR A 232 -5.34 6.30 -19.72
N GLU A 233 -5.65 6.87 -20.88
CA GLU A 233 -6.93 7.53 -21.15
C GLU A 233 -8.11 6.55 -20.95
N ASN A 234 -8.01 5.34 -21.51
CA ASN A 234 -9.00 4.28 -21.33
C ASN A 234 -9.18 3.89 -19.86
N TRP A 235 -8.08 3.74 -19.12
CA TRP A 235 -8.15 3.49 -17.68
C TRP A 235 -8.82 4.64 -16.95
N THR A 236 -8.44 5.90 -17.22
CA THR A 236 -9.04 7.07 -16.56
C THR A 236 -10.54 7.19 -16.84
N ALA A 237 -11.00 6.84 -18.05
CA ALA A 237 -12.41 6.79 -18.39
C ALA A 237 -13.14 5.70 -17.58
N SER A 238 -12.53 4.52 -17.46
CA SER A 238 -13.09 3.41 -16.68
C SER A 238 -13.15 3.71 -15.17
N VAL A 239 -12.23 4.51 -14.63
CA VAL A 239 -12.23 4.93 -13.22
C VAL A 239 -13.49 5.70 -12.86
N LYS A 240 -14.06 6.47 -13.79
CA LYS A 240 -15.33 7.19 -13.55
C LYS A 240 -16.50 6.24 -13.34
N LEU A 241 -16.51 5.09 -14.03
CA LEU A 241 -17.55 4.07 -13.97
C LEU A 241 -17.33 3.06 -12.84
N SER A 242 -16.07 2.83 -12.46
CA SER A 242 -15.68 1.84 -11.45
C SER A 242 -14.61 2.41 -10.52
N PRO A 243 -14.94 3.44 -9.71
CA PRO A 243 -13.99 4.02 -8.77
C PRO A 243 -13.69 3.09 -7.61
N ALA A 244 -12.51 3.26 -7.02
CA ALA A 244 -12.12 2.59 -5.79
C ALA A 244 -11.73 3.61 -4.71
N VAL A 245 -11.69 3.17 -3.46
CA VAL A 245 -11.22 3.99 -2.34
C VAL A 245 -9.69 4.07 -2.41
N ILE A 246 -9.16 5.26 -2.73
CA ILE A 246 -7.72 5.48 -2.93
C ILE A 246 -7.02 6.13 -1.73
N ASP A 247 -7.79 6.81 -0.88
CA ASP A 247 -7.34 7.30 0.42
C ASP A 247 -8.48 7.20 1.43
N PHE A 248 -8.17 6.97 2.70
CA PHE A 248 -9.20 6.63 3.67
C PHE A 248 -8.79 6.85 5.13
N LYS A 249 -9.81 6.92 5.97
CA LYS A 249 -9.72 6.79 7.42
C LYS A 249 -10.57 5.62 7.87
N LEU A 250 -10.07 4.86 8.84
CA LEU A 250 -10.68 3.63 9.31
C LEU A 250 -11.17 3.78 10.75
N ARG A 251 -12.27 3.12 11.07
CA ARG A 251 -12.73 2.91 12.45
C ARG A 251 -12.97 1.42 12.67
N PRO A 252 -12.74 0.90 13.89
CA PRO A 252 -12.91 -0.52 14.17
C PRO A 252 -14.37 -0.93 13.99
N ILE A 253 -14.61 -2.10 13.41
CA ILE A 253 -15.96 -2.62 13.17
C ILE A 253 -16.74 -2.84 14.48
N SER A 254 -16.04 -3.09 15.59
CA SER A 254 -16.65 -3.13 16.92
C SER A 254 -17.42 -1.85 17.28
N SER A 255 -17.00 -0.69 16.77
CA SER A 255 -17.64 0.59 17.09
C SER A 255 -19.03 0.80 16.48
N VAL A 256 -19.47 -0.06 15.56
CA VAL A 256 -20.82 -0.01 15.00
C VAL A 256 -21.80 -0.98 15.66
N ILE A 257 -21.31 -1.84 16.58
CA ILE A 257 -22.13 -2.83 17.27
C ILE A 257 -22.93 -2.13 18.39
N PRO A 258 -24.28 -2.21 18.38
CA PRO A 258 -25.11 -1.53 19.39
C PRO A 258 -25.02 -2.15 20.80
N ASP A 259 -24.98 -3.47 20.89
CA ASP A 259 -24.88 -4.20 22.15
C ASP A 259 -23.50 -4.01 22.78
N ARG A 260 -23.45 -3.57 24.04
CA ARG A 260 -22.20 -3.22 24.74
C ARG A 260 -21.31 -4.42 25.05
N ALA A 261 -21.89 -5.57 25.36
CA ALA A 261 -21.13 -6.79 25.64
C ALA A 261 -20.49 -7.32 24.35
N LYS A 262 -21.30 -7.45 23.28
CA LYS A 262 -20.82 -7.84 21.95
C LYS A 262 -19.82 -6.84 21.37
N GLN A 263 -20.00 -5.55 21.61
CA GLN A 263 -19.04 -4.51 21.23
C GLN A 263 -17.66 -4.75 21.88
N ARG A 264 -17.61 -5.00 23.20
CA ARG A 264 -16.37 -5.26 23.93
C ARG A 264 -15.72 -6.56 23.47
N ASN A 265 -16.51 -7.63 23.33
CA ASN A 265 -16.04 -8.92 22.84
C ASN A 265 -15.48 -8.84 21.41
N MET A 266 -16.12 -8.06 20.53
CA MET A 266 -15.59 -7.83 19.18
C MET A 266 -14.27 -7.06 19.22
N ALA A 267 -14.11 -6.08 20.10
CA ALA A 267 -12.83 -5.42 20.27
C ALA A 267 -11.75 -6.43 20.71
N LEU A 268 -12.02 -7.24 21.75
CA LEU A 268 -11.10 -8.29 22.18
C LEU A 268 -10.77 -9.30 21.07
N ALA A 269 -11.77 -9.70 20.28
CA ALA A 269 -11.57 -10.61 19.14
C ALA A 269 -10.66 -10.01 18.06
N ILE A 270 -10.78 -8.72 17.74
CA ILE A 270 -9.88 -8.06 16.78
C ILE A 270 -8.45 -8.01 17.32
N GLU A 271 -8.27 -7.77 18.62
CA GLU A 271 -6.95 -7.84 19.27
C GLU A 271 -6.35 -9.25 19.17
N HIS A 272 -7.11 -10.29 19.51
CA HIS A 272 -6.69 -11.68 19.35
C HIS A 272 -6.38 -12.05 17.89
N TYR A 273 -7.19 -11.55 16.94
CA TYR A 273 -7.01 -11.80 15.51
C TYR A 273 -5.65 -11.30 14.99
N PHE A 274 -5.18 -10.18 15.52
CA PHE A 274 -3.89 -9.61 15.17
C PHE A 274 -2.73 -10.06 16.06
N ALA A 275 -2.99 -10.64 17.23
CA ALA A 275 -1.96 -11.13 18.15
C ALA A 275 -0.99 -12.15 17.53
N LYS A 276 -1.40 -12.86 16.48
CA LYS A 276 -0.53 -13.77 15.73
C LYS A 276 0.54 -13.07 14.89
N TYR A 277 0.42 -11.77 14.62
CA TYR A 277 1.40 -10.98 13.88
C TYR A 277 2.31 -10.14 14.79
N GLN A 278 2.22 -10.33 16.11
CA GLN A 278 3.11 -9.66 17.05
C GLN A 278 4.52 -10.20 16.90
N THR A 279 5.49 -9.30 16.79
CA THR A 279 6.91 -9.65 16.64
C THR A 279 7.50 -10.26 17.91
N SER A 280 6.86 -10.10 19.06
CA SER A 280 7.26 -10.75 20.32
C SER A 280 7.21 -12.27 20.27
N LYS A 281 6.48 -12.85 19.33
CA LYS A 281 6.41 -14.31 19.10
C LYS A 281 7.58 -14.84 18.26
N CYS A 282 8.42 -13.97 17.70
CA CYS A 282 9.61 -14.37 16.97
C CYS A 282 10.70 -14.80 17.97
N THR A 283 11.26 -15.98 17.80
CA THR A 283 12.33 -16.53 18.65
C THR A 283 13.70 -15.91 18.34
N GLY A 284 13.91 -15.44 17.10
CA GLY A 284 15.14 -14.77 16.66
C GLY A 284 15.05 -13.24 16.67
N ARG A 285 16.19 -12.58 16.82
CA ARG A 285 16.34 -11.12 16.68
C ARG A 285 16.97 -10.79 15.33
N CYS A 286 16.55 -9.67 14.76
CA CYS A 286 17.25 -9.10 13.61
C CYS A 286 18.40 -8.23 14.14
N GLU A 287 19.62 -8.50 13.67
CA GLU A 287 20.83 -7.78 14.05
C GLU A 287 20.94 -6.44 13.33
N ASN A 288 21.96 -5.65 13.68
CA ASN A 288 22.32 -4.40 12.99
C ASN A 288 21.13 -3.45 12.75
N SER A 289 20.28 -3.28 13.77
CA SER A 289 19.06 -2.47 13.70
C SER A 289 18.04 -2.94 12.65
N GLY A 290 18.06 -4.22 12.29
CA GLY A 290 17.04 -4.86 11.46
C GLY A 290 15.67 -4.87 12.15
N ARG A 291 14.61 -4.91 11.34
CA ARG A 291 13.22 -4.92 11.81
C ARG A 291 12.61 -6.30 11.61
N SER A 292 12.14 -6.94 12.67
CA SER A 292 11.34 -8.16 12.56
C SER A 292 9.94 -7.84 12.05
N VAL A 293 9.44 -8.65 11.13
CA VAL A 293 8.06 -8.62 10.62
C VAL A 293 7.50 -10.03 10.56
N VAL A 294 6.24 -10.19 10.92
CA VAL A 294 5.56 -11.50 10.88
C VAL A 294 4.71 -11.59 9.62
N VAL A 295 4.95 -12.61 8.80
CA VAL A 295 4.27 -12.87 7.52
C VAL A 295 3.60 -14.24 7.52
N ARG A 296 2.92 -14.60 6.42
CA ARG A 296 2.21 -15.88 6.24
C ARG A 296 1.32 -16.25 7.42
N ASP A 297 0.40 -15.34 7.74
CA ASP A 297 -0.63 -15.56 8.76
C ASP A 297 -0.14 -15.87 10.17
N GLY A 298 1.07 -15.41 10.52
CA GLY A 298 1.63 -15.55 11.86
C GLY A 298 2.68 -16.65 11.99
N THR A 299 3.00 -17.35 10.89
CA THR A 299 3.84 -18.55 10.93
C THR A 299 5.32 -18.29 10.65
N ILE A 300 5.67 -17.19 9.98
CA ILE A 300 7.06 -16.90 9.60
C ILE A 300 7.46 -15.51 10.06
N CYS A 301 8.59 -15.44 10.77
CA CYS A 301 9.28 -14.19 11.07
C CYS A 301 10.33 -13.92 10.00
N LYS A 302 10.34 -12.70 9.45
CA LYS A 302 11.35 -12.21 8.51
C LYS A 302 12.03 -10.97 9.05
N CYS A 303 13.27 -10.75 8.64
CA CYS A 303 14.01 -9.53 8.92
C CYS A 303 13.99 -8.58 7.72
N LEU A 304 13.75 -7.30 7.99
CA LEU A 304 13.98 -6.21 7.06
C LEU A 304 15.25 -5.48 7.50
N CYS A 305 16.30 -5.54 6.69
CA CYS A 305 17.61 -5.03 7.07
C CYS A 305 17.70 -3.52 6.89
N ALA A 306 18.53 -2.90 7.73
CA ALA A 306 18.91 -1.50 7.58
C ALA A 306 19.69 -1.30 6.26
N PRO A 307 19.72 -0.06 5.71
CA PRO A 307 20.50 0.22 4.52
C PRO A 307 21.96 -0.23 4.65
N GLY A 308 22.45 -0.99 3.67
CA GLY A 308 23.82 -1.52 3.68
C GLY A 308 24.01 -2.83 4.46
N ARG A 309 22.97 -3.35 5.11
CA ARG A 309 23.00 -4.63 5.84
C ARG A 309 22.22 -5.73 5.13
N SER A 310 22.68 -6.96 5.27
CA SER A 310 22.29 -8.16 4.55
C SER A 310 22.40 -9.41 5.42
N GLY A 311 22.05 -10.57 4.85
CA GLY A 311 21.97 -11.82 5.60
C GLY A 311 20.56 -12.11 6.10
N SER A 312 20.29 -13.37 6.45
CA SER A 312 18.93 -13.80 6.81
C SER A 312 18.39 -13.11 8.07
N SER A 313 19.29 -12.73 8.97
CA SER A 313 19.00 -12.05 10.24
C SER A 313 19.59 -10.63 10.27
N CYS A 314 20.06 -10.12 9.13
CA CYS A 314 20.77 -8.83 9.01
C CYS A 314 22.14 -8.79 9.70
N GLU A 315 22.80 -9.94 9.80
CA GLU A 315 24.11 -10.13 10.44
C GLU A 315 25.28 -9.46 9.69
N ASN A 316 25.17 -9.26 8.38
CA ASN A 316 26.23 -8.74 7.51
C ASN A 316 26.03 -7.25 7.15
#